data_AF-A0AAD6B2D1-F1
#
_entry.id   AF-A0AAD6B2D1-F1
#
_cell.length_a   1.000
_cell.length_b   1.000
_cell.length_c   1.000
_cell.angle_alpha   90.00
_cell.angle_beta   90.00
_cell.angle_gamma   90.00
#
_symmetry.space_group_name_H-M   'P 1'
#
loop_
_entity.id
_entity.type
_entity.pdbx_description
1 polymer ?
#
loop_
_entity_poly.entity_id
_entity_poly.type
_entity_poly.pdbx_seq_one_letter_code
_entity_poly.pdbx_strand_id
1 'polypeptide(L)'
;MHDDKLVVKGDSAPSTDRDGHDSVETQVLEALNDRGVDLKSEEIEICHTLGKPSESGFQRVIIKLVSRKTKVRMMINAKKLKGTGIYINEHLTKRNADIARTARPEEEEQNRSYLDQGL
;
A
#
# COMPACT_ATOMS: atom_id res chain seq x y z
N MET A 1 -6.15 19.39 -1.61
CA MET A 1 -6.55 18.14 -0.95
C MET A 1 -5.36 17.20 -0.99
N HIS A 2 -4.85 16.76 0.16
CA HIS A 2 -3.85 15.69 0.18
C HIS A 2 -4.64 14.37 0.14
N ASP A 3 -4.38 13.52 -0.85
CA ASP A 3 -5.08 12.25 -0.98
C ASP A 3 -4.55 11.25 0.06
N ASP A 4 -5.34 11.03 1.12
CA ASP A 4 -5.10 10.00 2.14
C ASP A 4 -5.52 8.61 1.64
N LYS A 5 -5.15 8.32 0.39
CA LYS A 5 -5.45 7.07 -0.30
C LYS A 5 -4.19 6.26 -0.52
N LEU A 6 -4.29 4.96 -0.27
CA LEU A 6 -3.25 3.97 -0.48
C LEU A 6 -3.72 2.93 -1.48
N VAL A 7 -2.78 2.38 -2.23
CA VAL A 7 -2.96 1.21 -3.08
C VAL A 7 -2.24 0.04 -2.42
N VAL A 8 -2.99 -0.99 -2.06
CA VAL A 8 -2.43 -2.27 -1.60
C VAL A 8 -2.48 -3.25 -2.77
N LYS A 9 -1.38 -3.97 -3.01
CA LYS A 9 -1.31 -5.07 -3.97
C LYS A 9 -0.89 -6.32 -3.20
N GLY A 10 -1.66 -7.38 -3.32
CA GLY A 10 -1.39 -8.68 -2.71
C GLY A 10 -2.17 -9.78 -3.44
N ASP A 11 -1.99 -11.02 -3.01
CA ASP A 11 -2.69 -12.16 -3.61
C ASP A 11 -4.20 -11.94 -3.51
N SER A 12 -4.93 -12.25 -4.59
CA SER A 12 -6.38 -12.22 -4.58
C SER A 12 -6.87 -13.36 -3.71
N ALA A 13 -7.57 -13.04 -2.62
CA ALA A 13 -8.37 -14.04 -1.93
C ALA A 13 -9.47 -14.54 -2.88
N PRO A 14 -9.92 -15.80 -2.73
CA PRO A 14 -11.05 -16.31 -3.50
C PRO A 14 -12.28 -15.41 -3.28
N SER A 15 -12.92 -15.02 -4.38
CA SER A 15 -14.18 -14.27 -4.36
C SER A 15 -15.29 -15.19 -3.87
N THR A 16 -15.96 -14.83 -2.79
CA THR A 16 -17.07 -15.61 -2.28
C THR A 16 -18.13 -14.67 -1.77
N ASP A 17 -18.96 -14.26 -2.71
CA ASP A 17 -20.17 -13.54 -2.41
C ASP A 17 -21.29 -14.59 -2.39
N ARG A 18 -21.82 -14.87 -1.19
CA ARG A 18 -23.26 -14.98 -0.88
C ARG A 18 -23.54 -15.46 0.56
N ASP A 19 -22.62 -16.20 1.22
CA ASP A 19 -22.87 -16.77 2.55
C ASP A 19 -21.59 -16.96 3.40
N GLY A 20 -20.85 -15.88 3.70
CA GLY A 20 -19.85 -15.91 4.79
C GLY A 20 -18.38 -15.78 4.38
N HIS A 21 -18.00 -14.66 3.75
CA HIS A 21 -16.60 -14.24 3.69
C HIS A 21 -16.42 -12.82 4.21
N ASP A 22 -15.36 -12.68 4.99
CA ASP A 22 -14.85 -11.43 5.53
C ASP A 22 -14.72 -10.36 4.44
N SER A 23 -15.25 -9.16 4.72
CA SER A 23 -15.25 -8.03 3.80
C SER A 23 -13.83 -7.74 3.24
N VAL A 24 -13.72 -7.10 2.07
CA VAL A 24 -12.40 -6.67 1.53
C VAL A 24 -11.59 -5.92 2.57
N GLU A 25 -12.26 -5.13 3.41
CA GLU A 25 -11.67 -4.46 4.55
C GLU A 25 -11.07 -5.43 5.58
N THR A 26 -11.85 -6.42 6.02
CA THR A 26 -11.40 -7.43 6.97
C THR A 26 -10.20 -8.21 6.45
N GLN A 27 -10.21 -8.65 5.19
CA GLN A 27 -9.07 -9.38 4.59
C GLN A 27 -7.80 -8.51 4.53
N VAL A 28 -7.96 -7.22 4.23
CA VAL A 28 -6.84 -6.26 4.26
C VAL A 28 -6.32 -6.09 5.68
N LEU A 29 -7.20 -5.93 6.66
CA LEU A 29 -6.83 -5.78 8.06
C LEU A 29 -6.03 -6.99 8.54
N GLU A 30 -6.52 -8.20 8.32
CA GLU A 30 -5.81 -9.45 8.64
C GLU A 30 -4.46 -9.52 7.94
N ALA A 31 -4.44 -9.34 6.61
CA ALA A 31 -3.21 -9.46 5.84
C ALA A 31 -2.11 -8.49 6.30
N LEU A 32 -2.48 -7.25 6.66
CA LEU A 32 -1.56 -6.22 7.12
C LEU A 32 -1.15 -6.43 8.59
N ASN A 33 -2.10 -6.73 9.47
CA ASN A 33 -1.86 -6.90 10.90
C ASN A 33 -0.99 -8.13 11.17
N ASP A 34 -1.22 -9.25 10.48
CA ASP A 34 -0.39 -10.47 10.57
C ASP A 34 1.07 -10.23 10.18
N ARG A 35 1.34 -9.18 9.39
CA ARG A 35 2.67 -8.78 8.92
C ARG A 35 3.21 -7.56 9.69
N GLY A 36 2.56 -7.20 10.80
CA GLY A 36 3.02 -6.15 11.72
C GLY A 36 2.79 -4.72 11.23
N VAL A 37 1.90 -4.52 10.25
CA VAL A 37 1.42 -3.20 9.81
C VAL A 37 0.06 -2.94 10.46
N ASP A 38 0.09 -2.37 11.66
CA ASP A 38 -1.10 -2.12 12.49
C ASP A 38 -2.06 -1.11 11.82
N LEU A 39 -3.25 -1.61 11.51
CA LEU A 39 -4.38 -0.87 10.97
C LEU A 39 -5.67 -1.37 11.62
N LYS A 40 -6.55 -0.44 11.99
CA LYS A 40 -7.86 -0.74 12.56
C LYS A 40 -8.99 -0.32 11.63
N SER A 41 -10.15 -0.98 11.76
CA SER A 41 -11.33 -0.70 10.93
C SER A 41 -11.77 0.76 11.03
N GLU A 42 -11.74 1.36 12.23
CA GLU A 42 -12.11 2.77 12.44
C GLU A 42 -11.17 3.78 11.75
N GLU A 43 -10.00 3.35 11.29
CA GLU A 43 -9.06 4.19 10.56
C GLU A 43 -9.28 4.15 9.04
N ILE A 44 -10.19 3.29 8.57
CA ILE A 44 -10.56 3.12 7.17
C ILE A 44 -11.88 3.84 6.92
N GLU A 45 -11.89 4.74 5.94
CA GLU A 45 -13.11 5.40 5.47
C GLU A 45 -13.75 4.63 4.31
N ILE A 46 -12.92 4.10 3.40
CA ILE A 46 -13.36 3.34 2.22
C ILE A 46 -12.33 2.26 1.91
N CYS A 47 -12.76 1.03 1.67
CA CYS A 47 -11.93 -0.06 1.17
C CYS A 47 -12.62 -0.78 0.01
N HIS A 48 -11.98 -0.86 -1.15
CA HIS A 48 -12.53 -1.59 -2.30
C HIS A 48 -11.46 -2.07 -3.27
N THR A 49 -11.74 -3.16 -3.97
CA THR A 49 -10.89 -3.70 -5.03
C THR A 49 -10.89 -2.78 -6.26
N LEU A 50 -9.72 -2.61 -6.86
CA LEU A 50 -9.53 -1.87 -8.11
C LEU A 50 -9.38 -2.84 -9.29
N GLY A 51 -10.40 -2.90 -10.14
CA GLY A 51 -10.40 -3.75 -11.33
C GLY A 51 -10.43 -5.25 -11.01
N LYS A 52 -10.15 -6.07 -12.01
CA LYS A 52 -10.07 -7.54 -11.87
C LYS A 52 -8.66 -7.96 -11.40
N PRO A 53 -8.51 -9.18 -10.86
CA PRO A 53 -7.21 -9.71 -10.51
C PRO A 53 -6.30 -9.77 -11.74
N SER A 54 -4.99 -9.59 -11.55
CA SER A 54 -4.02 -9.82 -12.61
C SER A 54 -3.96 -11.31 -12.99
N GLU A 55 -3.36 -11.63 -14.14
CA GLU A 55 -3.14 -13.02 -14.57
C GLU A 55 -2.37 -13.85 -13.54
N SER A 56 -1.46 -13.20 -12.82
CA SER A 56 -0.72 -13.76 -11.69
C SER A 56 -1.51 -13.84 -10.38
N GLY A 57 -2.82 -13.58 -10.41
CA GLY A 57 -3.69 -13.66 -9.24
C GLY A 57 -3.52 -12.53 -8.23
N PHE A 58 -2.86 -11.41 -8.56
CA PHE A 58 -2.78 -10.28 -7.63
C PHE A 58 -3.95 -9.33 -7.83
N GLN A 59 -4.60 -8.94 -6.73
CA GLN A 59 -5.64 -7.91 -6.74
C GLN A 59 -5.10 -6.60 -6.15
N ARG A 60 -5.48 -5.48 -6.76
CA ARG A 60 -5.23 -4.15 -6.18
C ARG A 60 -6.43 -3.74 -5.34
N VAL A 61 -6.17 -3.11 -4.22
CA VAL A 61 -7.19 -2.55 -3.30
C VAL A 61 -6.87 -1.09 -3.05
N ILE A 62 -7.88 -0.24 -3.10
CA ILE A 62 -7.79 1.17 -2.71
C ILE A 62 -8.34 1.30 -1.30
N ILE A 63 -7.52 1.89 -0.42
CA ILE A 63 -7.90 2.21 0.95
C ILE A 63 -7.87 3.73 1.08
N LYS A 64 -9.01 4.34 1.44
CA LYS A 64 -9.07 5.72 1.90
C LYS A 64 -9.02 5.69 3.43
N LEU A 65 -8.06 6.39 4.01
CA LEU A 65 -7.88 6.47 5.44
C LEU A 65 -8.56 7.72 6.01
N VAL A 66 -9.04 7.62 7.23
CA VAL A 66 -9.66 8.73 7.95
C VAL A 66 -8.63 9.84 8.25
N SER A 67 -7.36 9.49 8.43
CA SER A 67 -6.32 10.46 8.79
C SER A 67 -5.01 10.30 8.02
N ARG A 68 -4.43 11.45 7.64
CA ARG A 68 -3.06 11.54 7.12
C ARG A 68 -2.01 10.95 8.07
N LYS A 69 -2.21 11.05 9.39
CA LYS A 69 -1.30 10.46 10.38
C LYS A 69 -1.24 8.94 10.25
N THR A 70 -2.39 8.30 10.04
CA THR A 70 -2.48 6.86 9.76
C THR A 70 -1.75 6.51 8.48
N LYS A 71 -1.95 7.29 7.40
CA LYS A 71 -1.24 7.08 6.12
C LYS A 71 0.28 7.07 6.32
N VAL A 72 0.82 8.09 6.99
CA VAL A 72 2.26 8.21 7.25
C VAL A 72 2.78 7.02 8.07
N ARG A 73 2.05 6.63 9.13
CA ARG A 73 2.39 5.45 9.96
C ARG A 73 2.45 4.17 9.12
N MET A 74 1.45 3.95 8.27
CA MET A 74 1.41 2.79 7.37
C MET A 74 2.58 2.78 6.39
N MET A 75 2.90 3.92 5.77
CA MET A 75 4.02 4.02 4.83
C MET A 75 5.37 3.74 5.49
N ILE A 76 5.60 4.22 6.71
CA ILE A 76 6.82 3.92 7.49
C ILE A 76 6.92 2.42 7.80
N ASN A 77 5.79 1.79 8.15
CA ASN A 77 5.73 0.38 8.50
C ASN A 77 5.69 -0.56 7.28
N ALA A 78 5.41 -0.06 6.07
CA ALA A 78 5.32 -0.86 4.85
C ALA A 78 6.59 -1.65 4.54
N LYS A 79 7.76 -1.22 5.05
CA LYS A 79 9.03 -1.98 4.97
C LYS A 79 8.94 -3.38 5.58
N LYS A 80 8.03 -3.60 6.54
CA LYS A 80 7.79 -4.92 7.16
C LYS A 80 7.15 -5.93 6.20
N LEU A 81 6.57 -5.45 5.10
CA LEU A 81 5.98 -6.30 4.06
C LEU A 81 7.01 -6.83 3.06
N LYS A 82 8.29 -6.44 3.18
CA LYS A 82 9.35 -6.91 2.27
C LYS A 82 9.45 -8.44 2.33
N GLY A 83 9.35 -9.07 1.16
CA GLY A 83 9.40 -10.54 1.04
C GLY A 83 8.06 -11.25 1.26
N THR A 84 6.98 -10.52 1.55
CA THR A 84 5.65 -11.12 1.80
C THR A 84 4.76 -11.20 0.55
N GLY A 85 5.19 -10.62 -0.58
CA GLY A 85 4.37 -10.49 -1.78
C GLY A 85 3.31 -9.37 -1.73
N ILE A 86 3.15 -8.71 -0.58
CA ILE A 86 2.24 -7.58 -0.38
C ILE A 86 2.99 -6.26 -0.45
N TYR A 87 2.39 -5.26 -1.11
CA TYR A 87 2.97 -3.93 -1.29
C TYR A 87 1.95 -2.84 -1.00
N ILE A 88 2.36 -1.81 -0.25
CA ILE A 88 1.59 -0.59 -0.02
C ILE A 88 2.26 0.56 -0.80
N ASN A 89 1.48 1.30 -1.58
CA ASN A 89 1.94 2.48 -2.30
C ASN A 89 0.97 3.65 -2.10
N GLU A 90 1.47 4.88 -2.28
CA GLU A 90 0.59 6.04 -2.36
C GLU A 90 -0.24 6.03 -3.65
N HIS A 91 -1.50 6.46 -3.55
CA HIS A 91 -2.31 6.71 -4.72
C HIS A 91 -2.01 8.11 -5.28
N LEU A 92 -1.09 8.17 -6.23
CA LEU A 92 -0.67 9.42 -6.87
C LEU A 92 -1.50 9.71 -8.12
N THR A 93 -1.79 10.99 -8.35
CA THR A 93 -2.23 11.45 -9.67
C THR A 93 -1.11 11.25 -10.69
N LYS A 94 -1.45 11.17 -11.99
CA LYS A 94 -0.46 10.97 -13.07
C LYS A 94 0.73 11.94 -12.96
N ARG A 95 0.45 13.23 -12.79
CA ARG A 95 1.49 14.26 -12.63
C ARG A 95 2.39 13.98 -11.43
N ASN A 96 1.82 13.64 -10.27
CA ASN A 96 2.60 13.35 -9.07
C ASN A 96 3.41 12.07 -9.21
N ALA A 97 2.88 11.06 -9.91
CA ALA A 97 3.60 9.83 -10.23
C ALA A 97 4.76 10.10 -11.17
N ASP A 98 4.60 10.98 -12.17
CA ASP A 98 5.67 11.39 -13.07
C ASP A 98 6.79 12.12 -12.31
N ILE A 99 6.44 13.07 -11.43
CA ILE A 99 7.40 13.76 -10.55
C ILE A 99 8.13 12.78 -9.63
N ALA A 100 7.40 11.88 -8.98
CA ALA A 100 8.00 10.87 -8.11
C ALA A 100 8.92 9.91 -8.88
N ARG A 101 8.60 9.59 -10.14
CA ARG A 101 9.46 8.76 -10.99
C ARG A 101 10.77 9.47 -11.33
N THR A 102 10.73 10.78 -11.62
CA THR A 102 11.94 11.54 -11.96
C THR A 102 12.83 11.84 -10.75
N ALA A 103 12.27 11.92 -9.54
CA ALA A 103 13.05 12.20 -8.32
C ALA A 103 13.77 10.96 -7.74
N ARG A 104 13.28 9.75 -8.00
CA ARG A 104 13.87 8.50 -7.46
C ARG A 104 15.33 8.22 -7.86
N PRO A 105 15.75 8.42 -9.13
CA PRO A 105 17.14 8.22 -9.53
C PRO A 105 18.12 9.14 -8.77
N GLU A 106 17.70 10.38 -8.51
CA GLU A 106 18.53 11.39 -7.84
C GLU A 106 18.83 11.00 -6.39
N GLU A 107 17.86 10.44 -5.68
CA GLU A 107 18.06 9.95 -4.30
C GLU A 107 18.98 8.73 -4.23
N GLU A 108 18.87 7.78 -5.18
CA GLU A 108 19.73 6.60 -5.20
C GLU A 108 21.19 6.93 -5.57
N GLU A 109 21.40 7.86 -6.51
CA GLU A 109 22.72 8.33 -6.91
C GLU A 109 23.37 9.21 -5.84
N GLN A 110 22.58 10.06 -5.18
CA GLN A 110 23.04 10.86 -4.06
C GLN A 110 23.36 9.99 -2.83
N ASN A 111 22.55 8.97 -2.52
CA ASN A 111 22.87 8.00 -1.44
C ASN A 111 24.10 7.14 -1.77
N ARG A 112 24.28 6.71 -3.04
CA ARG A 112 25.51 6.01 -3.46
C ARG A 112 26.75 6.90 -3.31
N SER A 113 26.65 8.17 -3.69
CA SER A 113 27.73 9.16 -3.52
C SER A 113 28.10 9.39 -2.05
N TYR A 114 27.12 9.42 -1.13
CA TYR A 114 27.40 9.51 0.31
C TYR A 114 28.06 8.24 0.89
N LEU A 115 27.65 7.06 0.44
CA LEU A 115 28.26 5.78 0.84
C LEU A 115 29.68 5.62 0.30
N ASP A 116 29.98 6.08 -0.92
CA ASP A 116 31.33 6.08 -1.49
C ASP A 116 32.27 7.11 -0.84
N GLN A 117 31.70 8.12 -0.15
CA GLN A 117 32.46 9.14 0.60
C GLN A 117 32.75 8.77 2.06
N GLY A 118 32.32 7.59 2.54
CA GLY A 118 32.77 7.02 3.81
C GLY A 118 32.42 7.82 5.07
N LEU A 119 31.18 8.34 5.17
CA LEU A 119 30.61 8.91 6.40
C LEU A 119 29.52 8.00 6.99
#